data_AF-A0A0F3ITC8-F1
#
_entry.id   AF-A0A0F3ITC8-F1
#
_cell.length_a   1.000
_cell.length_b   1.000
_cell.length_c   1.000
_cell.angle_alpha   90.00
_cell.angle_beta   90.00
_cell.angle_gamma   90.00
#
_symmetry.space_group_name_H-M   'P 1'
#
loop_
_entity.id
_entity.type
_entity.pdbx_description
1 polymer ?
#
loop_
_entity_poly.entity_id
_entity_poly.type
_entity_poly.pdbx_seq_one_letter_code
_entity_poly.pdbx_strand_id
1 'polypeptide(L)'
;MLPIGPEADLLRRAALWPSGKIEITADQIDTLDRRLLLELAHEHRLLPPLFGAIEASGLAALWPELRAAQQRESMRALHQAAVTLRLLDRFEQAGCRALVLKGQALSAQLYGRADVRMSSDIDFLIDPAMMSRAHEIIVESGFKPFFPVSVENLSFVNKDQAYFSGKIMIELHWRLFDNQAFLPWSFEYLWSNRSFVSLMESKKVPTLPRDQHIFYHTLHGLRHGWQRLRWLVDLTIPFQNENDMKNLFSLAKEYNFVPAFLHTSILLQEFFPNIPRNKN
;
A
#
# COMPACT_ATOMS: atom_id res chain seq x y z
N MET A 1 -2.49 8.51 -15.14
CA MET A 1 -1.55 9.53 -14.59
C MET A 1 -2.35 10.80 -14.33
N LEU A 2 -1.94 11.63 -13.36
CA LEU A 2 -2.67 12.86 -13.03
C LEU A 2 -2.82 13.76 -14.27
N PRO A 3 -3.96 14.46 -14.43
CA PRO A 3 -4.13 15.45 -15.49
C PRO A 3 -3.19 16.65 -15.28
N ILE A 4 -3.03 17.49 -16.30
CA ILE A 4 -2.36 18.78 -16.16
C ILE A 4 -3.38 19.77 -15.59
N GLY A 5 -3.05 20.43 -14.49
CA GLY A 5 -3.93 21.42 -13.87
C GLY A 5 -3.52 21.76 -12.43
N PRO A 6 -4.04 22.85 -11.87
CA PRO A 6 -3.70 23.31 -10.53
C PRO A 6 -4.14 22.31 -9.44
N GLU A 7 -5.24 21.57 -9.63
CA GLU A 7 -5.68 20.51 -8.71
C GLU A 7 -4.68 19.36 -8.66
N ALA A 8 -4.23 18.91 -9.83
CA ALA A 8 -3.24 17.85 -9.95
C ALA A 8 -1.87 18.26 -9.40
N ASP A 9 -1.46 19.52 -9.60
CA ASP A 9 -0.23 20.06 -9.00
C ASP A 9 -0.31 20.07 -7.47
N LEU A 10 -1.41 20.62 -6.92
CA LEU A 10 -1.61 20.62 -5.48
C LEU A 10 -1.62 19.19 -4.93
N LEU A 11 -2.34 18.26 -5.57
CA LEU A 11 -2.42 16.87 -5.12
C LEU A 11 -1.06 16.19 -5.14
N ARG A 12 -0.25 16.42 -6.18
CA ARG A 12 1.11 15.89 -6.30
C ARG A 12 2.01 16.42 -5.19
N ARG A 13 1.95 17.72 -4.88
CA ARG A 13 2.69 18.29 -3.75
C ARG A 13 2.20 17.68 -2.43
N ALA A 14 0.88 17.74 -2.18
CA ALA A 14 0.18 17.19 -1.02
C ALA A 14 0.55 15.73 -0.73
N ALA A 15 0.73 14.92 -1.78
CA ALA A 15 1.07 13.51 -1.67
C ALA A 15 2.34 13.21 -0.85
N LEU A 16 3.27 14.17 -0.76
CA LEU A 16 4.52 14.00 0.00
C LEU A 16 4.33 14.11 1.52
N TRP A 17 3.18 14.57 2.02
CA TRP A 17 2.87 14.53 3.44
C TRP A 17 2.82 13.07 3.96
N PRO A 18 3.35 12.75 5.15
CA PRO A 18 3.91 13.65 6.17
C PRO A 18 5.41 13.95 6.02
N SER A 19 6.09 13.36 5.03
CA SER A 19 7.54 13.43 4.88
C SER A 19 8.04 14.72 4.23
N GLY A 20 7.20 15.37 3.42
CA GLY A 20 7.46 16.67 2.80
C GLY A 20 6.70 17.81 3.47
N LYS A 21 7.34 18.98 3.56
CA LYS A 21 6.66 20.24 3.91
C LYS A 21 6.09 20.89 2.66
N ILE A 22 4.87 21.37 2.76
CA ILE A 22 4.15 21.98 1.64
C ILE A 22 3.47 23.23 2.15
N GLU A 23 3.69 24.32 1.44
CA GLU A 23 2.97 25.56 1.68
C GLU A 23 1.70 25.57 0.83
N ILE A 24 0.57 25.77 1.49
CA ILE A 24 -0.76 25.89 0.88
C ILE A 24 -1.38 27.15 1.47
N THR A 25 -1.85 28.06 0.62
CA THR A 25 -2.49 29.32 1.03
C THR A 25 -4.01 29.25 0.86
N ALA A 26 -4.75 30.12 1.57
CA ALA A 26 -6.21 30.19 1.44
C ALA A 26 -6.62 30.57 0.00
N ASP A 27 -5.96 31.56 -0.60
CA ASP A 27 -6.22 32.00 -1.98
C ASP A 27 -6.06 30.86 -3.00
N GLN A 28 -5.09 29.97 -2.80
CA GLN A 28 -4.92 28.79 -3.64
C GLN A 28 -6.11 27.82 -3.49
N ILE A 29 -6.64 27.62 -2.29
CA ILE A 29 -7.77 26.71 -2.06
C ILE A 29 -9.06 27.26 -2.68
N ASP A 30 -9.23 28.58 -2.70
CA ASP A 30 -10.45 29.22 -3.21
C ASP A 30 -10.56 29.24 -4.73
N THR A 31 -9.44 29.16 -5.46
CA THR A 31 -9.44 29.11 -6.93
C THR A 31 -9.54 27.70 -7.51
N LEU A 32 -9.40 26.67 -6.69
CA LEU A 32 -9.39 25.26 -7.14
C LEU A 32 -10.80 24.69 -7.30
N ASP A 33 -10.96 23.81 -8.29
CA ASP A 33 -12.11 22.90 -8.34
C ASP A 33 -11.96 21.84 -7.23
N ARG A 34 -12.56 22.14 -6.07
CA ARG A 34 -12.57 21.26 -4.89
C ARG A 34 -13.17 19.89 -5.20
N ARG A 35 -14.15 19.79 -6.10
CA ARG A 35 -14.76 18.51 -6.45
C ARG A 35 -13.78 17.67 -7.25
N LEU A 36 -13.18 18.23 -8.30
CA LEU A 36 -12.17 17.56 -9.11
C LEU A 36 -10.98 17.10 -8.25
N LEU A 37 -10.50 17.95 -7.34
CA LEU A 37 -9.40 17.59 -6.44
C LEU A 37 -9.75 16.42 -5.50
N LEU A 38 -10.97 16.37 -4.96
CA LEU A 38 -11.43 15.22 -4.16
C LEU A 38 -11.54 13.94 -5.00
N GLU A 39 -12.05 14.03 -6.22
CA GLU A 39 -12.15 12.90 -7.16
C GLU A 39 -10.76 12.33 -7.46
N LEU A 40 -9.80 13.19 -7.82
CA LEU A 40 -8.41 12.80 -8.06
C LEU A 40 -7.76 12.20 -6.81
N ALA A 41 -8.00 12.78 -5.63
CA ALA A 41 -7.46 12.28 -4.37
C ALA A 41 -8.01 10.89 -4.04
N HIS A 42 -9.29 10.62 -4.31
CA HIS A 42 -9.86 9.28 -4.17
C HIS A 42 -9.31 8.29 -5.18
N GLU A 43 -9.31 8.64 -6.48
CA GLU A 43 -8.84 7.77 -7.57
C GLU A 43 -7.38 7.35 -7.38
N HIS A 44 -6.53 8.33 -7.05
CA HIS A 44 -5.10 8.11 -6.86
C HIS A 44 -4.72 7.66 -5.45
N ARG A 45 -5.70 7.49 -4.53
CA ARG A 45 -5.50 7.04 -3.13
C ARG A 45 -4.63 7.97 -2.29
N LEU A 46 -4.86 9.28 -2.42
CA LEU A 46 -4.12 10.36 -1.81
C LEU A 46 -4.99 11.27 -0.92
N LEU A 47 -6.16 10.79 -0.48
CA LEU A 47 -7.01 11.57 0.42
C LEU A 47 -6.36 11.84 1.80
N PRO A 48 -5.75 10.87 2.52
CA PRO A 48 -5.05 11.13 3.77
C PRO A 48 -3.89 12.13 3.66
N PRO A 49 -2.97 12.03 2.69
CA PRO A 49 -1.93 13.04 2.55
C PRO A 49 -2.47 14.41 2.11
N LEU A 50 -3.53 14.46 1.28
CA LEU A 50 -4.22 15.73 0.99
C LEU A 50 -4.79 16.37 2.25
N PHE A 51 -5.56 15.62 3.03
CA PHE A 51 -6.13 16.11 4.28
C PHE A 51 -5.03 16.54 5.26
N GLY A 52 -4.00 15.71 5.44
CA GLY A 52 -2.88 16.00 6.35
C GLY A 52 -2.11 17.26 5.97
N ALA A 53 -1.89 17.50 4.67
CA ALA A 53 -1.26 18.73 4.19
C ALA A 53 -2.14 19.97 4.47
N ILE A 54 -3.44 19.90 4.14
CA ILE A 54 -4.40 21.00 4.37
C ILE A 54 -4.60 21.29 5.86
N GLU A 55 -4.62 20.24 6.70
CA GLU A 55 -4.71 20.36 8.16
C GLU A 55 -3.45 20.99 8.74
N ALA A 56 -2.26 20.58 8.28
CA ALA A 56 -0.98 21.18 8.69
C ALA A 56 -0.88 22.67 8.32
N SER A 57 -1.56 23.12 7.26
CA SER A 57 -1.68 24.54 6.89
C SER A 57 -2.74 25.30 7.68
N GLY A 58 -3.51 24.66 8.56
CA GLY A 58 -4.59 25.29 9.33
C GLY A 58 -5.86 25.59 8.52
N LEU A 59 -5.97 25.08 7.29
CA LEU A 59 -7.04 25.42 6.35
C LEU A 59 -8.16 24.36 6.28
N ALA A 60 -8.03 23.24 6.99
CA ALA A 60 -9.01 22.15 6.98
C ALA A 60 -10.41 22.55 7.51
N ALA A 61 -10.54 23.68 8.21
CA ALA A 61 -11.84 24.22 8.61
C ALA A 61 -12.61 24.84 7.43
N LEU A 62 -11.91 25.29 6.39
CA LEU A 62 -12.48 25.91 5.19
C LEU A 62 -13.04 24.89 4.19
N TRP A 63 -12.86 23.59 4.47
CA TRP A 63 -13.20 22.50 3.55
C TRP A 63 -13.90 21.32 4.26
N PRO A 64 -15.17 21.49 4.66
CA PRO A 64 -15.92 20.47 5.40
C PRO A 64 -16.10 19.15 4.61
N GLU A 65 -16.19 19.19 3.28
CA GLU A 65 -16.31 18.01 2.43
C GLU A 65 -15.07 17.12 2.50
N LEU A 66 -13.88 17.72 2.49
CA LEU A 66 -12.60 17.01 2.64
C LEU A 66 -12.50 16.38 4.02
N ARG A 67 -12.92 17.09 5.08
CA ARG A 67 -12.96 16.53 6.44
C ARG A 67 -13.91 15.34 6.54
N ALA A 68 -15.11 15.45 5.97
CA ALA A 68 -16.08 14.36 5.96
C ALA A 68 -15.57 13.15 5.16
N ALA A 69 -14.88 13.38 4.03
CA ALA A 69 -14.25 12.33 3.25
C ALA A 69 -13.14 11.63 4.05
N GLN A 70 -12.25 12.40 4.69
CA GLN A 70 -11.19 11.85 5.54
C GLN A 70 -11.74 11.03 6.70
N GLN A 71 -12.80 11.50 7.38
CA GLN A 71 -13.43 10.76 8.47
C GLN A 71 -13.93 9.39 8.00
N ARG A 72 -14.57 9.31 6.82
CA ARG A 72 -15.01 8.03 6.24
C ARG A 72 -13.83 7.09 5.97
N GLU A 73 -12.73 7.61 5.42
CA GLU A 73 -11.54 6.80 5.17
C GLU A 73 -10.84 6.36 6.46
N SER A 74 -10.76 7.20 7.48
CA SER A 74 -10.25 6.81 8.81
C SER A 74 -11.09 5.70 9.44
N MET A 75 -12.43 5.80 9.37
CA MET A 75 -13.31 4.74 9.87
C MET A 75 -13.13 3.43 9.10
N ARG A 76 -12.96 3.50 7.77
CA ARG A 76 -12.65 2.33 6.94
C ARG A 76 -11.31 1.71 7.34
N ALA A 77 -10.27 2.52 7.52
CA ALA A 77 -8.94 2.05 7.89
C ALA A 77 -8.94 1.38 9.27
N LEU A 78 -9.68 1.93 10.25
CA LEU A 78 -9.87 1.31 11.56
C LEU A 78 -10.60 -0.03 11.46
N HIS A 79 -11.67 -0.11 10.65
CA HIS A 79 -12.38 -1.35 10.43
C HIS A 79 -11.49 -2.41 9.76
N GLN A 80 -10.71 -2.02 8.75
CA GLN A 80 -9.73 -2.91 8.11
C GLN A 80 -8.69 -3.40 9.13
N ALA A 81 -8.10 -2.52 9.93
CA ALA A 81 -7.12 -2.91 10.94
C ALA A 81 -7.69 -3.87 11.98
N ALA A 82 -8.93 -3.65 12.44
CA ALA A 82 -9.61 -4.56 13.36
C ALA A 82 -9.86 -5.95 12.73
N VAL A 83 -10.27 -6.00 11.45
CA VAL A 83 -10.42 -7.26 10.71
C VAL A 83 -9.07 -7.95 10.55
N THR A 84 -8.02 -7.21 10.21
CA THR A 84 -6.66 -7.73 10.05
C THR A 84 -6.18 -8.40 11.32
N LEU A 85 -6.29 -7.71 12.46
CA LEU A 85 -5.87 -8.24 13.76
C LEU A 85 -6.66 -9.48 14.16
N ARG A 86 -7.99 -9.44 14.00
CA ARG A 86 -8.85 -10.60 14.30
C ARG A 86 -8.48 -11.83 13.48
N LEU A 87 -8.20 -11.66 12.18
CA LEU A 87 -7.83 -12.77 11.32
C LEU A 87 -6.42 -13.29 11.61
N LEU A 88 -5.46 -12.41 11.91
CA LEU A 88 -4.13 -12.83 12.37
C LEU A 88 -4.23 -13.69 13.63
N ASP A 89 -5.02 -13.27 14.62
CA ASP A 89 -5.23 -14.05 15.85
C ASP A 89 -5.81 -15.43 15.54
N ARG A 90 -6.80 -15.52 14.62
CA ARG A 90 -7.38 -16.81 14.21
C ARG A 90 -6.41 -17.68 13.41
N PHE A 91 -5.59 -17.08 12.55
CA PHE A 91 -4.55 -17.79 11.81
C PHE A 91 -3.51 -18.36 12.78
N GLU A 92 -3.03 -17.55 13.73
CA GLU A 92 -2.07 -17.99 14.74
C GLU A 92 -2.60 -19.15 15.59
N GLN A 93 -3.85 -19.07 16.07
CA GLN A 93 -4.51 -20.15 16.83
C GLN A 93 -4.61 -21.46 16.03
N ALA A 94 -4.69 -21.39 14.71
CA ALA A 94 -4.74 -22.53 13.82
C ALA A 94 -3.35 -22.98 13.31
N GLY A 95 -2.26 -22.37 13.79
CA GLY A 95 -0.90 -22.64 13.30
C GLY A 95 -0.63 -22.12 11.90
N CYS A 96 -1.53 -21.30 11.34
CA CYS A 96 -1.37 -20.69 10.03
C CYS A 96 -0.52 -19.42 10.14
N ARG A 97 0.65 -19.43 9.49
CA ARG A 97 1.54 -18.27 9.42
C ARG A 97 1.06 -17.34 8.31
N ALA A 98 0.92 -16.06 8.62
CA ALA A 98 0.45 -15.04 7.68
C ALA A 98 1.27 -13.75 7.80
N LEU A 99 1.65 -13.16 6.66
CA LEU A 99 2.27 -11.84 6.54
C LEU A 99 1.25 -10.85 5.98
N VAL A 100 1.14 -9.65 6.54
CA VAL A 100 0.31 -8.58 5.96
C VAL A 100 1.11 -7.87 4.86
N LEU A 101 0.58 -7.79 3.64
CA LEU A 101 1.37 -7.34 2.48
C LEU A 101 1.20 -5.88 2.07
N LYS A 102 0.09 -5.22 2.38
CA LYS A 102 -0.17 -3.86 1.88
C LYS A 102 -0.95 -3.07 2.92
N GLY A 103 -1.59 -1.98 2.48
CA GLY A 103 -2.45 -1.17 3.32
C GLY A 103 -1.70 -0.58 4.50
N GLN A 104 -2.24 -0.82 5.69
CA GLN A 104 -1.76 -0.25 6.95
C GLN A 104 -0.37 -0.79 7.33
N ALA A 105 -0.03 -2.04 6.98
CA ALA A 105 1.26 -2.62 7.30
C ALA A 105 2.39 -1.96 6.50
N LEU A 106 2.20 -1.81 5.18
CA LEU A 106 3.13 -1.07 4.32
C LEU A 106 3.21 0.40 4.74
N SER A 107 2.07 1.01 5.07
CA SER A 107 2.02 2.38 5.59
C SER A 107 2.90 2.54 6.83
N ALA A 108 2.71 1.67 7.82
CA ALA A 108 3.48 1.70 9.06
C ALA A 108 4.98 1.43 8.80
N GLN A 109 5.32 0.53 7.88
CA GLN A 109 6.72 0.23 7.56
C GLN A 109 7.43 1.40 6.88
N LEU A 110 6.77 2.10 5.95
CA LEU A 110 7.38 3.21 5.21
C LEU A 110 7.35 4.51 6.00
N TYR A 111 6.21 4.85 6.60
CA TYR A 111 5.96 6.17 7.18
C TYR A 111 6.02 6.21 8.71
N GLY A 112 6.21 5.06 9.37
CA GLY A 112 6.04 4.94 10.83
C GLY A 112 4.60 5.16 11.29
N ARG A 113 3.64 5.24 10.35
CA ARG A 113 2.24 5.58 10.59
C ARG A 113 1.31 4.71 9.75
N ALA A 114 0.31 4.10 10.38
CA ALA A 114 -0.64 3.21 9.71
C ALA A 114 -1.76 3.94 8.95
N ASP A 115 -1.96 5.24 9.22
CA ASP A 115 -3.13 6.03 8.82
C ASP A 115 -2.91 6.92 7.57
N VAL A 116 -1.68 6.95 7.04
CA VAL A 116 -1.32 7.85 5.92
C VAL A 116 -1.60 7.26 4.53
N ARG A 117 -1.93 5.96 4.48
CA ARG A 117 -2.18 5.24 3.22
C ARG A 117 -3.62 4.71 3.16
N MET A 118 -4.31 5.02 2.07
CA MET A 118 -5.60 4.38 1.78
C MET A 118 -5.40 2.97 1.24
N SER A 119 -6.21 2.02 1.70
CA SER A 119 -6.25 0.65 1.17
C SER A 119 -7.66 0.25 0.73
N SER A 120 -7.76 -0.43 -0.41
CA SER A 120 -9.02 -1.02 -0.85
C SER A 120 -9.36 -2.30 -0.10
N ASP A 121 -8.31 -3.04 0.23
CA ASP A 121 -8.27 -4.45 0.61
C ASP A 121 -7.34 -4.66 1.80
N ILE A 122 -7.48 -5.86 2.38
CA ILE A 122 -6.53 -6.46 3.32
C ILE A 122 -5.84 -7.60 2.60
N ASP A 123 -4.52 -7.52 2.45
CA ASP A 123 -3.73 -8.55 1.78
C ASP A 123 -2.96 -9.39 2.80
N PHE A 124 -3.14 -10.71 2.75
CA PHE A 124 -2.35 -11.67 3.51
C PHE A 124 -1.55 -12.57 2.57
N LEU A 125 -0.26 -12.77 2.85
CA LEU A 125 0.51 -13.88 2.30
C LEU A 125 0.60 -14.98 3.35
N ILE A 126 0.11 -16.17 3.03
CA ILE A 126 0.15 -17.34 3.90
C ILE A 126 1.16 -18.38 3.42
N ASP A 127 1.50 -19.30 4.31
CA ASP A 127 2.14 -20.56 3.93
C ASP A 127 1.24 -21.31 2.95
N PRO A 128 1.70 -21.61 1.71
CA PRO A 128 0.90 -22.34 0.72
C PRO A 128 0.39 -23.70 1.21
N ALA A 129 1.10 -24.35 2.14
CA ALA A 129 0.66 -25.62 2.74
C ALA A 129 -0.60 -25.46 3.61
N MET A 130 -0.90 -24.25 4.07
CA MET A 130 -2.03 -23.92 4.93
C MET A 130 -3.20 -23.27 4.17
N MET A 131 -3.18 -23.29 2.84
CA MET A 131 -4.14 -22.58 1.98
C MET A 131 -5.60 -22.95 2.25
N SER A 132 -5.91 -24.25 2.28
CA SER A 132 -7.26 -24.76 2.56
C SER A 132 -7.72 -24.33 3.96
N ARG A 133 -6.82 -24.41 4.95
CA ARG A 133 -7.15 -24.03 6.33
C ARG A 133 -7.37 -22.53 6.48
N ALA A 134 -6.56 -21.70 5.83
CA ALA A 134 -6.73 -20.25 5.83
C ALA A 134 -8.03 -19.83 5.13
N HIS A 135 -8.39 -20.50 4.02
CA HIS A 135 -9.67 -20.33 3.35
C HIS A 135 -10.84 -20.58 4.31
N GLU A 136 -10.86 -21.72 5.00
CA GLU A 136 -11.90 -22.06 5.99
C GLU A 136 -12.02 -20.99 7.07
N ILE A 137 -10.90 -20.53 7.64
CA ILE A 137 -10.90 -19.49 8.69
C ILE A 137 -11.53 -18.18 8.18
N ILE A 138 -11.25 -17.78 6.95
CA ILE A 138 -11.84 -16.57 6.35
C ILE A 138 -13.35 -16.77 6.13
N VAL A 139 -13.77 -17.93 5.62
CA VAL A 139 -15.18 -18.26 5.38
C VAL A 139 -15.98 -18.32 6.70
N GLU A 140 -15.45 -19.01 7.71
CA GLU A 140 -16.00 -19.06 9.06
C GLU A 140 -16.06 -17.68 9.72
N SER A 141 -15.22 -16.73 9.28
CA SER A 141 -15.25 -15.33 9.74
C SER A 141 -16.32 -14.49 9.02
N GLY A 142 -17.18 -15.10 8.20
CA GLY A 142 -18.31 -14.45 7.52
C GLY A 142 -17.96 -13.79 6.19
N PHE A 143 -16.84 -14.16 5.58
CA PHE A 143 -16.46 -13.70 4.24
C PHE A 143 -16.82 -14.74 3.18
N LYS A 144 -17.20 -14.28 1.99
CA LYS A 144 -17.54 -15.15 0.86
C LYS A 144 -16.46 -15.08 -0.21
N PRO A 145 -16.00 -16.21 -0.76
CA PRO A 145 -15.02 -16.21 -1.84
C PRO A 145 -15.63 -15.59 -3.11
N PHE A 146 -14.84 -14.83 -3.85
CA PHE A 146 -15.19 -14.27 -5.15
C PHE A 146 -15.34 -15.36 -6.21
N PHE A 147 -14.29 -16.16 -6.41
CA PHE A 147 -14.34 -17.34 -7.25
C PHE A 147 -14.94 -18.52 -6.48
N PRO A 148 -16.00 -19.16 -6.98
CA PRO A 148 -16.62 -20.33 -6.35
C PRO A 148 -15.88 -21.62 -6.74
N VAL A 149 -14.56 -21.63 -6.56
CA VAL A 149 -13.67 -22.76 -6.89
C VAL A 149 -12.82 -23.07 -5.66
N SER A 150 -12.43 -24.34 -5.48
CA SER A 150 -11.54 -24.70 -4.37
C SER A 150 -10.19 -24.00 -4.51
N VAL A 151 -9.58 -23.64 -3.39
CA VAL A 151 -8.31 -22.89 -3.41
C VAL A 151 -7.17 -23.71 -4.01
N GLU A 152 -7.21 -25.04 -3.90
CA GLU A 152 -6.25 -25.95 -4.53
C GLU A 152 -6.30 -25.83 -6.05
N ASN A 153 -7.49 -25.86 -6.63
CA ASN A 153 -7.67 -25.73 -8.08
C ASN A 153 -7.33 -24.32 -8.56
N LEU A 154 -7.74 -23.30 -7.80
CA LEU A 154 -7.43 -21.92 -8.14
C LEU A 154 -5.92 -21.65 -8.07
N SER A 155 -5.20 -22.32 -7.17
CA SER A 155 -3.78 -22.10 -6.96
C SER A 155 -2.89 -22.43 -8.17
N PHE A 156 -3.36 -23.30 -9.08
CA PHE A 156 -2.66 -23.61 -10.32
C PHE A 156 -2.57 -22.41 -11.27
N VAL A 157 -3.55 -21.50 -11.23
CA VAL A 157 -3.69 -20.42 -12.21
C VAL A 157 -3.57 -19.02 -11.59
N ASN A 158 -3.95 -18.86 -10.32
CA ASN A 158 -3.94 -17.58 -9.63
C ASN A 158 -2.98 -17.60 -8.45
N LYS A 159 -2.47 -16.43 -8.10
CA LYS A 159 -1.64 -16.22 -6.89
C LYS A 159 -2.44 -16.08 -5.60
N ASP A 160 -3.73 -15.80 -5.71
CA ASP A 160 -4.60 -15.44 -4.60
C ASP A 160 -6.09 -15.79 -4.84
N GLN A 161 -6.88 -15.63 -3.79
CA GLN A 161 -8.33 -15.64 -3.80
C GLN A 161 -8.83 -14.38 -3.08
N ALA A 162 -9.75 -13.64 -3.72
CA ALA A 162 -10.46 -12.54 -3.08
C ALA A 162 -11.68 -13.05 -2.29
N TYR A 163 -11.98 -12.38 -1.17
CA TYR A 163 -13.14 -12.63 -0.33
C TYR A 163 -13.81 -11.33 0.09
N PHE A 164 -15.13 -11.36 0.23
CA PHE A 164 -15.95 -10.17 0.51
C PHE A 164 -16.87 -10.37 1.71
N SER A 165 -16.96 -9.34 2.56
CA SER A 165 -18.00 -9.19 3.56
C SER A 165 -18.40 -7.71 3.65
N GLY A 166 -19.58 -7.39 3.12
CA GLY A 166 -20.02 -6.00 2.95
C GLY A 166 -19.05 -5.20 2.09
N LYS A 167 -18.45 -4.14 2.66
CA LYS A 167 -17.48 -3.26 1.99
C LYS A 167 -16.01 -3.66 2.21
N ILE A 168 -15.75 -4.72 2.96
CA ILE A 168 -14.40 -5.21 3.24
C ILE A 168 -14.05 -6.32 2.26
N MET A 169 -12.89 -6.17 1.63
CA MET A 169 -12.29 -7.16 0.74
C MET A 169 -11.00 -7.67 1.38
N ILE A 170 -10.80 -8.99 1.33
CA ILE A 170 -9.56 -9.66 1.71
C ILE A 170 -9.00 -10.35 0.47
N GLU A 171 -7.71 -10.18 0.21
CA GLU A 171 -6.97 -11.01 -0.75
C GLU A 171 -6.08 -11.98 0.04
N LEU A 172 -6.36 -13.29 -0.08
CA LEU A 172 -5.54 -14.35 0.49
C LEU A 172 -4.55 -14.84 -0.58
N HIS A 173 -3.29 -14.44 -0.44
CA HIS A 173 -2.19 -14.79 -1.35
C HIS A 173 -1.48 -16.05 -0.84
N TRP A 174 -1.24 -17.00 -1.74
CA TRP A 174 -0.26 -18.08 -1.56
C TRP A 174 1.00 -17.83 -2.41
N ARG A 175 0.97 -16.83 -3.31
CA ARG A 175 2.11 -16.36 -4.10
C ARG A 175 2.08 -14.83 -4.20
N LEU A 176 3.24 -14.20 -4.34
CA LEU A 176 3.31 -12.73 -4.55
C LEU A 176 2.84 -12.30 -5.95
N PHE A 177 3.11 -13.14 -6.96
CA PHE A 177 2.76 -12.94 -8.36
C PHE A 177 2.24 -14.25 -8.98
N ASP A 178 1.44 -14.15 -10.05
CA ASP A 178 0.92 -15.31 -10.79
C ASP A 178 2.10 -16.10 -11.42
N ASN A 179 3.08 -15.37 -11.94
CA ASN A 179 4.36 -15.94 -12.36
C ASN A 179 5.38 -15.84 -11.22
N GLN A 180 5.70 -16.97 -10.59
CA GLN A 180 6.69 -17.04 -9.51
C GLN A 180 8.12 -16.72 -9.97
N ALA A 181 8.42 -16.84 -11.27
CA ALA A 181 9.74 -16.51 -11.79
C ALA A 181 10.11 -15.03 -11.63
N PHE A 182 9.12 -14.15 -11.42
CA PHE A 182 9.39 -12.74 -11.13
C PHE A 182 10.01 -12.53 -9.76
N LEU A 183 9.54 -13.25 -8.74
CA LEU A 183 10.07 -13.19 -7.37
C LEU A 183 10.04 -14.60 -6.78
N PRO A 184 11.09 -15.42 -6.98
CA PRO A 184 11.13 -16.80 -6.54
C PRO A 184 11.46 -16.94 -5.04
N TRP A 185 10.95 -16.03 -4.21
CA TRP A 185 11.14 -16.08 -2.76
C TRP A 185 10.21 -17.14 -2.17
N SER A 186 10.78 -18.07 -1.42
CA SER A 186 9.98 -19.04 -0.65
C SER A 186 9.27 -18.34 0.51
N PHE A 187 8.11 -18.87 0.91
CA PHE A 187 7.42 -18.40 2.09
C PHE A 187 8.31 -18.49 3.33
N GLU A 188 9.07 -19.58 3.51
CA GLU A 188 9.99 -19.76 4.64
C GLU A 188 11.05 -18.66 4.73
N TYR A 189 11.62 -18.26 3.58
CA TYR A 189 12.59 -17.18 3.53
C TYR A 189 11.95 -15.86 3.99
N LEU A 190 10.78 -15.51 3.45
CA LEU A 190 10.06 -14.29 3.80
C LEU A 190 9.60 -14.29 5.26
N TRP A 191 9.14 -15.43 5.75
CA TRP A 191 8.71 -15.61 7.14
C TRP A 191 9.89 -15.46 8.10
N SER A 192 11.02 -16.12 7.82
CA SER A 192 12.20 -16.09 8.70
C SER A 192 12.81 -14.70 8.80
N ASN A 193 12.75 -13.91 7.73
CA ASN A 193 13.30 -12.56 7.66
C ASN A 193 12.25 -11.46 7.89
N ARG A 194 11.01 -11.82 8.24
CA ARG A 194 9.87 -10.89 8.33
C ARG A 194 10.16 -9.70 9.23
N SER A 195 9.59 -8.56 8.87
CA SER A 195 9.56 -7.39 9.76
C SER A 195 8.30 -7.41 10.61
N PHE A 196 8.33 -6.69 11.73
CA PHE A 196 7.16 -6.40 12.53
C PHE A 196 6.86 -4.91 12.49
N VAL A 197 5.60 -4.56 12.27
CA VAL A 197 5.11 -3.18 12.33
C VAL A 197 3.98 -3.07 13.34
N SER A 198 3.80 -1.90 13.91
CA SER A 198 2.75 -1.66 14.89
C SER A 198 1.48 -1.16 14.19
N LEU A 199 0.38 -1.90 14.37
CA LEU A 199 -0.98 -1.42 14.09
C LEU A 199 -1.66 -1.06 15.43
N MET A 200 -2.90 -0.56 15.38
CA MET A 200 -3.77 -0.17 16.52
C MET A 200 -3.26 -0.54 17.92
N GLU A 201 -3.13 0.45 18.81
CA GLU A 201 -2.66 0.23 20.19
C GLU A 201 -1.30 -0.48 20.28
N SER A 202 -0.44 -0.28 19.27
CA SER A 202 0.90 -0.86 19.18
C SER A 202 0.94 -2.40 19.06
N LYS A 203 -0.14 -3.03 18.59
CA LYS A 203 -0.12 -4.46 18.26
C LYS A 203 0.83 -4.74 17.11
N LYS A 204 1.85 -5.56 17.37
CA LYS A 204 2.85 -5.94 16.37
C LYS A 204 2.27 -6.96 15.40
N VAL A 205 2.27 -6.64 14.12
CA VAL A 205 1.87 -7.55 13.04
C VAL A 205 3.07 -7.91 12.17
N PRO A 206 3.17 -9.16 11.70
CA PRO A 206 4.21 -9.57 10.77
C PRO A 206 3.91 -9.05 9.36
N THR A 207 4.94 -8.57 8.67
CA THR A 207 4.90 -8.10 7.28
C THR A 207 6.15 -8.57 6.54
N LEU A 208 6.19 -8.41 5.22
CA LEU A 208 7.39 -8.68 4.44
C LEU A 208 8.62 -7.94 5.01
N PRO A 209 9.83 -8.53 4.91
CA PRO A 209 11.05 -7.80 5.21
C PRO A 209 11.13 -6.53 4.35
N ARG A 210 11.65 -5.43 4.93
CA ARG A 210 11.56 -4.09 4.33
C ARG A 210 12.01 -4.04 2.86
N ASP A 211 13.19 -4.59 2.55
CA ASP A 211 13.77 -4.51 1.20
C ASP A 211 12.90 -5.27 0.18
N GLN A 212 12.49 -6.50 0.53
CA GLN A 212 11.59 -7.32 -0.27
C GLN A 212 10.23 -6.66 -0.44
N HIS A 213 9.73 -5.97 0.59
CA HIS A 213 8.46 -5.28 0.56
C HIS A 213 8.47 -4.08 -0.40
N ILE A 214 9.52 -3.26 -0.34
CA ILE A 214 9.72 -2.13 -1.26
C ILE A 214 9.85 -2.64 -2.70
N PHE A 215 10.62 -3.71 -2.92
CA PHE A 215 10.80 -4.27 -4.27
C PHE A 215 9.51 -4.91 -4.80
N TYR A 216 8.79 -5.66 -3.97
CA TYR A 216 7.46 -6.19 -4.29
C TYR A 216 6.49 -5.07 -4.68
N HIS A 217 6.44 -4.00 -3.89
CA HIS A 217 5.59 -2.83 -4.16
C HIS A 217 5.99 -2.12 -5.47
N THR A 218 7.28 -2.02 -5.77
CA THR A 218 7.80 -1.49 -7.03
C THR A 218 7.30 -2.29 -8.22
N LEU A 219 7.46 -3.62 -8.21
CA LEU A 219 7.01 -4.49 -9.29
C LEU A 219 5.48 -4.52 -9.40
N HIS A 220 4.77 -4.43 -8.29
CA HIS A 220 3.31 -4.34 -8.27
C HIS A 220 2.82 -3.05 -8.94
N GLY A 221 3.43 -1.90 -8.63
CA GLY A 221 3.14 -0.63 -9.28
C GLY A 221 3.42 -0.66 -10.79
N LEU A 222 4.55 -1.26 -11.19
CA LEU A 222 4.92 -1.45 -12.60
C LEU A 222 3.92 -2.34 -13.35
N ARG A 223 3.52 -3.48 -12.78
CA ARG A 223 2.50 -4.38 -13.37
C ARG A 223 1.19 -3.66 -13.65
N HIS A 224 0.85 -2.70 -12.80
CA HIS A 224 -0.36 -1.89 -12.95
C HIS A 224 -0.14 -0.56 -13.71
N GLY A 225 1.02 -0.39 -14.36
CA GLY A 225 1.34 0.76 -15.19
C GLY A 225 1.28 2.10 -14.46
N TRP A 226 1.54 2.10 -13.14
CA TRP A 226 1.52 3.31 -12.32
C TRP A 226 0.20 4.10 -12.39
N GLN A 227 -0.93 3.45 -12.70
CA GLN A 227 -2.22 4.12 -12.91
C GLN A 227 -2.67 4.95 -11.69
N ARG A 228 -2.24 4.56 -10.48
CA ARG A 228 -2.44 5.31 -9.24
C ARG A 228 -1.14 5.92 -8.75
N LEU A 229 -1.14 7.24 -8.49
CA LEU A 229 0.05 7.96 -8.04
C LEU A 229 0.56 7.46 -6.68
N ARG A 230 -0.31 6.93 -5.80
CA ARG A 230 0.04 6.31 -4.52
C ARG A 230 1.22 5.34 -4.60
N TRP A 231 1.31 4.53 -5.66
CA TRP A 231 2.41 3.58 -5.81
C TRP A 231 3.76 4.27 -5.93
N LEU A 232 3.85 5.34 -6.73
CA LEU A 232 5.06 6.15 -6.83
C LEU A 232 5.30 6.94 -5.54
N VAL A 233 4.26 7.49 -4.92
CA VAL A 233 4.39 8.27 -3.67
C VAL A 233 4.98 7.43 -2.54
N ASP A 234 4.57 6.16 -2.42
CA ASP A 234 5.15 5.19 -1.48
C ASP A 234 6.67 5.03 -1.70
N LEU A 235 7.13 5.07 -2.95
CA LEU A 235 8.54 4.92 -3.29
C LEU A 235 9.38 6.18 -3.06
N THR A 236 8.75 7.32 -2.78
CA THR A 236 9.50 8.54 -2.43
C THR A 236 10.30 8.38 -1.13
N ILE A 237 9.81 7.53 -0.21
CA ILE A 237 10.46 7.26 1.07
C ILE A 237 11.77 6.46 0.90
N PRO A 238 11.75 5.24 0.33
CA PRO A 238 12.98 4.48 0.15
C PRO A 238 13.97 5.20 -0.77
N PHE A 239 13.52 5.99 -1.75
CA PHE A 239 14.41 6.75 -2.63
C PHE A 239 15.17 7.89 -1.94
N GLN A 240 14.70 8.35 -0.78
CA GLN A 240 15.41 9.33 0.06
C GLN A 240 16.34 8.66 1.08
N ASN A 241 16.31 7.33 1.18
CA ASN A 241 17.15 6.56 2.10
C ASN A 241 18.25 5.82 1.31
N GLU A 242 19.50 6.14 1.59
CA GLU A 242 20.64 5.58 0.85
C GLU A 242 20.73 4.06 0.96
N ASN A 243 20.39 3.49 2.12
CA ASN A 243 20.43 2.05 2.34
C ASN A 243 19.30 1.33 1.59
N ASP A 244 18.06 1.84 1.69
CA ASP A 244 16.92 1.28 0.95
C ASP A 244 17.20 1.30 -0.56
N MET A 245 17.79 2.38 -1.08
CA MET A 245 18.17 2.49 -2.49
C MET A 245 19.22 1.46 -2.91
N LYS A 246 20.28 1.29 -2.12
CA LYS A 246 21.32 0.27 -2.38
C LYS A 246 20.73 -1.13 -2.40
N ASN A 247 19.85 -1.44 -1.43
CA ASN A 247 19.19 -2.73 -1.33
C ASN A 247 18.24 -2.96 -2.51
N LEU A 248 17.43 -1.96 -2.86
CA LEU A 248 16.49 -2.02 -3.98
C LEU A 248 17.22 -2.23 -5.31
N PHE A 249 18.34 -1.53 -5.54
CA PHE A 249 19.16 -1.71 -6.74
C PHE A 249 19.85 -3.08 -6.78
N SER A 250 20.27 -3.60 -5.61
CA SER A 250 20.87 -4.94 -5.51
C SER A 250 19.86 -6.03 -5.87
N LEU A 251 18.63 -5.95 -5.33
CA LEU A 251 17.53 -6.82 -5.71
C LEU A 251 17.19 -6.69 -7.20
N ALA A 252 17.15 -5.47 -7.74
CA ALA A 252 16.91 -5.25 -9.16
C ALA A 252 17.98 -5.91 -10.05
N LYS A 253 19.25 -5.96 -9.62
CA LYS A 253 20.30 -6.70 -10.32
C LYS A 253 20.10 -8.21 -10.20
N GLU A 254 19.94 -8.70 -8.99
CA GLU A 254 19.80 -10.13 -8.68
C GLU A 254 18.65 -10.77 -9.47
N TYR A 255 17.50 -10.08 -9.53
CA TYR A 255 16.30 -10.58 -10.19
C TYR A 255 16.09 -10.06 -11.62
N ASN A 256 17.11 -9.44 -12.24
CA ASN A 256 17.08 -8.92 -13.62
C ASN A 256 15.99 -7.86 -13.91
N PHE A 257 15.70 -7.00 -12.93
CA PHE A 257 14.76 -5.87 -13.03
C PHE A 257 15.45 -4.49 -13.05
N VAL A 258 16.73 -4.40 -13.42
CA VAL A 258 17.44 -3.10 -13.54
C VAL A 258 16.69 -2.10 -14.44
N PRO A 259 16.17 -2.47 -15.63
CA PRO A 259 15.40 -1.52 -16.45
C PRO A 259 14.14 -1.00 -15.75
N ALA A 260 13.44 -1.86 -15.01
CA ALA A 260 12.26 -1.48 -14.22
C ALA A 260 12.62 -0.50 -13.11
N PHE A 261 13.74 -0.74 -12.40
CA PHE A 261 14.26 0.18 -11.38
C PHE A 261 14.60 1.55 -11.97
N LEU A 262 15.33 1.60 -13.09
CA LEU A 262 15.67 2.85 -13.77
C LEU A 262 14.43 3.59 -14.26
N HIS A 263 13.47 2.89 -14.87
CA HIS A 263 12.22 3.48 -15.32
C HIS A 263 11.44 4.10 -14.15
N THR A 264 11.33 3.37 -13.03
CA THR A 264 10.71 3.87 -11.80
C THR A 264 11.44 5.11 -11.26
N SER A 265 12.77 5.10 -11.28
CA SER A 265 13.60 6.23 -10.84
C SER A 265 13.36 7.49 -11.68
N ILE A 266 13.24 7.34 -13.00
CA ILE A 266 12.95 8.45 -13.93
C ILE A 266 11.55 9.01 -13.65
N LEU A 267 10.54 8.14 -13.54
CA LEU A 267 9.18 8.56 -13.23
C LEU A 267 9.09 9.29 -11.88
N LEU A 268 9.79 8.80 -10.85
CA LEU A 268 9.84 9.48 -9.55
C LEU A 268 10.42 10.89 -9.68
N GLN A 269 11.50 11.07 -10.45
CA GLN A 269 12.09 12.39 -10.66
C GLN A 269 11.17 13.32 -11.47
N GLU A 270 10.43 12.80 -12.44
CA GLU A 270 9.49 13.57 -13.25
C GLU A 270 8.31 14.07 -12.42
N PHE A 271 7.76 13.21 -11.56
CA PHE A 271 6.63 13.57 -10.70
C PHE A 271 7.06 14.27 -9.41
N PHE A 272 8.28 14.06 -8.93
CA PHE A 272 8.76 14.60 -7.64
C PHE A 272 10.21 15.08 -7.77
N PRO A 273 10.47 16.19 -8.47
CA PRO A 273 11.82 16.66 -8.78
C PRO A 273 12.66 17.04 -7.56
N ASN A 274 12.02 17.29 -6.42
CA ASN A 274 12.69 17.64 -5.16
C ASN A 274 13.23 16.42 -4.40
N ILE A 275 12.97 15.19 -4.87
CA ILE A 275 13.56 13.99 -4.31
C ILE A 275 15.00 13.88 -4.82
N PRO A 276 16.01 13.72 -3.94
CA PRO A 276 17.42 13.76 -4.32
C PRO A 276 17.72 12.83 -5.50
N ARG A 277 18.44 13.34 -6.50
CA ARG A 277 19.06 12.49 -7.53
C ARG A 277 20.15 11.65 -6.88
N ASN A 278 20.17 10.36 -7.21
CA ASN A 278 21.36 9.57 -6.95
C ASN A 278 22.50 10.13 -7.82
N LYS A 279 23.56 10.64 -7.18
CA LYS A 279 24.81 10.98 -7.85
C LYS A 279 25.69 9.74 -7.85
N ASN A 280 25.26 8.62 -8.44
CA ASN A 280 26.07 7.42 -8.68
C ASN A 280 25.38 6.53 -9.71
#